data_AF-A0A1F3C9W2-F1
#
_entry.id   AF-A0A1F3C9W2-F1
#
_cell.length_a   1.000
_cell.length_b   1.000
_cell.length_c   1.000
_cell.angle_alpha   90.00
_cell.angle_beta   90.00
_cell.angle_gamma   90.00
#
_symmetry.space_group_name_H-M   'P 1'
#
loop_
_entity.id
_entity.type
_entity.pdbx_description
1 polymer ?
#
loop_
_entity_poly.entity_id
_entity_poly.type
_entity_poly.pdbx_seq_one_letter_code
_entity_poly.pdbx_strand_id
1 'polypeptide(L)'
;MKKSIRPPENWQDFETLCKKLFGEIWKCSHTIKKNGRLGQPQSGVDIYGKPKGESDYWGIQCKGKDNYLDAKLTEQEIDDEIKKALFFEPKLKVFIFTTTAPKDVNIEKYIRIKDQESCKNGNFEIVLYSWQDLADLIDENKDTFNWYVNNIQFKEQFDIEIKITTQKGENILTPKFLKTITDYKLSPNPQKQIEYIVRMPDMKFSGGLFGSSKKNHGWCELLIIMKNTGSIVLEDWKFIIDFGNSVHRIDDSSPKGINLILNKDLIKYTTTWAYEDEKKILYKPLNNSPLIQKDSKSFNCFCIPYFESSSITINWQLLARDFDREGEIVIPVSPLYKIEKQTKFVDDESKIRVETNISKYTTLSNESDDNE
;
A
#
# COMPACT_ATOMS: atom_id res chain seq x y z
N MET A 1 -2.61 -18.64 -32.34
CA MET A 1 -1.77 -18.68 -31.13
C MET A 1 -2.68 -19.06 -29.97
N LYS A 2 -2.50 -20.24 -29.35
CA LYS A 2 -3.27 -20.64 -28.17
C LYS A 2 -2.85 -19.69 -27.03
N LYS A 3 -3.77 -18.88 -26.48
CA LYS A 3 -3.48 -18.07 -25.29
C LYS A 3 -3.19 -19.06 -24.16
N SER A 4 -1.97 -19.06 -23.64
CA SER A 4 -1.60 -19.88 -22.49
C SER A 4 -2.31 -19.33 -21.24
N ILE A 5 -3.03 -20.20 -20.52
CA ILE A 5 -3.61 -19.88 -19.21
C ILE A 5 -2.43 -19.70 -18.24
N ARG A 6 -2.36 -18.52 -17.62
CA ARG A 6 -1.28 -18.14 -16.71
C ARG A 6 -1.68 -18.43 -15.26
N PRO A 7 -0.74 -18.83 -14.39
CA PRO A 7 -1.04 -19.03 -12.98
C PRO A 7 -1.47 -17.70 -12.35
N PRO A 8 -2.46 -17.70 -11.43
CA PRO A 8 -2.75 -16.53 -10.61
C PRO A 8 -1.52 -16.06 -9.83
N GLU A 9 -1.35 -14.74 -9.70
CA GLU A 9 -0.18 -14.14 -9.05
C GLU A 9 -0.18 -14.27 -7.53
N ASN A 10 -1.37 -14.32 -6.92
CA ASN A 10 -1.52 -14.49 -5.47
C ASN A 10 -2.26 -15.80 -5.15
N TRP A 11 -1.97 -16.32 -3.96
CA TRP A 11 -2.48 -17.63 -3.53
C TRP A 11 -3.99 -17.61 -3.23
N GLN A 12 -4.58 -16.46 -2.86
CA GLN A 12 -6.02 -16.33 -2.62
C GLN A 12 -6.84 -16.45 -3.91
N ASP A 13 -6.36 -15.85 -4.99
CA ASP A 13 -6.93 -15.96 -6.33
C ASP A 13 -6.79 -17.40 -6.84
N PHE A 14 -5.65 -18.05 -6.55
CA PHE A 14 -5.44 -19.45 -6.88
C PHE A 14 -6.44 -20.39 -6.20
N GLU A 15 -6.65 -20.26 -4.89
CA GLU A 15 -7.70 -21.03 -4.20
C GLU A 15 -9.10 -20.75 -4.76
N THR A 16 -9.38 -19.50 -5.14
CA THR A 16 -10.68 -19.13 -5.71
C THR A 16 -10.89 -19.79 -7.07
N LEU A 17 -9.85 -19.81 -7.91
CA LEU A 17 -9.83 -20.53 -9.17
C LEU A 17 -10.04 -22.03 -8.96
N CYS A 18 -9.30 -22.67 -8.05
CA CYS A 18 -9.48 -24.09 -7.74
C CYS A 18 -10.90 -24.40 -7.26
N LYS A 19 -11.47 -23.58 -6.37
CA LYS A 19 -12.86 -23.76 -5.91
C LYS A 19 -13.85 -23.69 -7.07
N LYS A 20 -13.66 -22.73 -7.99
CA LYS A 20 -14.53 -22.57 -9.16
C LYS A 20 -14.41 -23.77 -10.10
N LEU A 21 -13.18 -24.17 -10.42
CA LEU A 21 -12.85 -25.29 -11.29
C LEU A 21 -13.43 -26.61 -10.77
N PHE A 22 -13.07 -27.00 -9.55
CA PHE A 22 -13.55 -28.27 -8.99
C PHE A 22 -15.04 -28.23 -8.67
N GLY A 23 -15.63 -27.07 -8.40
CA GLY A 23 -17.08 -26.92 -8.30
C GLY A 23 -17.83 -27.26 -9.59
N GLU A 24 -17.25 -26.94 -10.75
CA GLU A 24 -17.77 -27.31 -12.07
C GLU A 24 -17.53 -28.79 -12.37
N ILE A 25 -16.28 -29.25 -12.24
CA ILE A 25 -15.89 -30.65 -12.51
C ILE A 25 -16.73 -31.61 -11.66
N TRP A 26 -16.84 -31.35 -10.36
CA TRP A 26 -17.58 -32.19 -9.42
C TRP A 26 -19.09 -31.97 -9.47
N LYS A 27 -19.57 -30.99 -10.27
CA LYS A 27 -20.98 -30.59 -10.35
C LYS A 27 -21.58 -30.27 -8.98
N CYS A 28 -20.79 -29.64 -8.12
CA CYS A 28 -21.13 -29.36 -6.72
C CYS A 28 -20.89 -27.89 -6.34
N SER A 29 -21.05 -26.98 -7.30
CA SER A 29 -20.82 -25.53 -7.15
C SER A 29 -21.53 -24.88 -5.94
N HIS A 30 -22.68 -25.42 -5.52
CA HIS A 30 -23.45 -24.96 -4.36
C HIS A 30 -22.95 -25.48 -3.00
N THR A 31 -22.17 -26.58 -2.97
CA THR A 31 -21.70 -27.22 -1.72
C THR A 31 -20.19 -27.11 -1.52
N ILE A 32 -19.41 -26.86 -2.57
CA ILE A 32 -17.96 -26.66 -2.47
C ILE A 32 -17.63 -25.34 -1.73
N LYS A 33 -16.73 -25.40 -0.75
CA LYS A 33 -16.40 -24.29 0.14
C LYS A 33 -14.91 -24.20 0.41
N LYS A 34 -14.41 -22.97 0.60
CA LYS A 34 -13.11 -22.76 1.25
C LYS A 34 -13.25 -23.09 2.75
N ASN A 35 -12.24 -23.69 3.33
CA ASN A 35 -12.25 -24.15 4.70
C ASN A 35 -11.70 -23.07 5.64
N GLY A 36 -12.53 -22.60 6.58
CA GLY A 36 -12.11 -21.63 7.59
C GLY A 36 -11.64 -20.27 7.05
N ARG A 37 -11.11 -19.44 7.97
CA ARG A 37 -10.42 -18.18 7.66
C ARG A 37 -8.91 -18.35 7.82
N LEU A 38 -8.14 -17.44 7.22
CA LEU A 38 -6.70 -17.29 7.45
C LEU A 38 -6.37 -17.34 8.95
N GLY A 39 -5.40 -18.18 9.33
CA GLY A 39 -4.93 -18.33 10.71
C GLY A 39 -5.73 -19.30 11.57
N GLN A 40 -6.81 -19.91 11.07
CA GLN A 40 -7.49 -21.01 11.75
C GLN A 40 -6.84 -22.36 11.41
N PRO A 41 -6.86 -23.34 12.32
CA PRO A 41 -6.51 -24.72 11.98
C PRO A 41 -7.48 -25.26 10.92
N GLN A 42 -6.99 -25.54 9.72
CA GLN A 42 -7.79 -26.03 8.59
C GLN A 42 -7.52 -27.51 8.28
N SER A 43 -6.83 -28.22 9.17
CA SER A 43 -6.43 -29.62 8.97
C SER A 43 -5.77 -29.90 7.61
N GLY A 44 -5.01 -28.94 7.07
CA GLY A 44 -4.34 -29.10 5.76
C GLY A 44 -5.30 -29.24 4.58
N VAL A 45 -6.52 -28.72 4.68
CA VAL A 45 -7.52 -28.73 3.60
C VAL A 45 -8.03 -27.31 3.41
N ASP A 46 -7.69 -26.67 2.30
CA ASP A 46 -8.11 -25.29 1.99
C ASP A 46 -9.51 -25.24 1.37
N ILE A 47 -9.91 -26.27 0.64
CA ILE A 47 -11.21 -26.37 -0.03
C ILE A 47 -11.77 -27.77 0.17
N TYR A 48 -13.07 -27.89 0.41
CA TYR A 48 -13.73 -29.18 0.46
C TYR A 48 -15.10 -29.14 -0.23
N GLY A 49 -15.55 -30.31 -0.66
CA GLY A 49 -16.86 -30.48 -1.28
C GLY A 49 -17.27 -31.95 -1.35
N LYS A 50 -18.49 -32.19 -1.81
CA LYS A 50 -18.98 -33.55 -2.13
C LYS A 50 -19.31 -33.61 -3.61
N PRO A 51 -18.57 -34.39 -4.41
CA PRO A 51 -18.90 -34.56 -5.80
C PRO A 51 -20.31 -35.10 -6.01
N LYS A 52 -20.93 -34.75 -7.13
CA LYS A 52 -22.28 -35.18 -7.46
C LYS A 52 -22.34 -36.71 -7.54
N GLY A 53 -23.11 -37.32 -6.64
CA GLY A 53 -23.26 -38.78 -6.55
C GLY A 53 -22.38 -39.43 -5.48
N GLU A 54 -21.52 -38.66 -4.81
CA GLU A 54 -20.69 -39.13 -3.70
C GLU A 54 -21.29 -38.75 -2.35
N SER A 55 -21.15 -39.64 -1.36
CA SER A 55 -21.57 -39.38 0.03
C SER A 55 -20.48 -38.68 0.85
N ASP A 56 -19.23 -38.88 0.46
CA ASP A 56 -18.05 -38.55 1.26
C ASP A 56 -17.36 -37.28 0.76
N TYR A 57 -16.60 -36.65 1.65
CA TYR A 57 -15.92 -35.39 1.34
C TYR A 57 -14.64 -35.61 0.56
N TRP A 58 -14.41 -34.70 -0.39
CA TRP A 58 -13.14 -34.56 -1.09
C TRP A 58 -12.52 -33.24 -0.64
N GLY A 59 -11.23 -33.27 -0.33
CA GLY A 59 -10.46 -32.14 0.16
C GLY A 59 -9.39 -31.73 -0.86
N ILE A 60 -9.10 -30.44 -0.93
CA ILE A 60 -8.04 -29.87 -1.76
C ILE A 60 -7.13 -29.03 -0.88
N GLN A 61 -5.83 -29.23 -1.01
CA GLN A 61 -4.79 -28.33 -0.53
C GLN A 61 -4.19 -27.59 -1.73
N CYS A 62 -4.32 -26.27 -1.72
CA CYS A 62 -3.74 -25.36 -2.68
C CYS A 62 -2.35 -24.91 -2.21
N LYS A 63 -1.37 -24.95 -3.11
CA LYS A 63 -0.04 -24.38 -2.91
C LYS A 63 0.26 -23.40 -4.04
N GLY A 64 -0.01 -22.12 -3.78
CA GLY A 64 0.45 -21.03 -4.64
C GLY A 64 1.96 -20.87 -4.47
N LYS A 65 2.72 -21.21 -5.50
CA LYS A 65 4.16 -21.00 -5.60
C LYS A 65 4.39 -19.79 -6.49
N ASP A 66 5.18 -18.85 -5.99
CA ASP A 66 5.42 -17.58 -6.66
C ASP A 66 6.14 -17.80 -8.00
N ASN A 67 5.60 -17.24 -9.08
CA ASN A 67 6.07 -17.49 -10.46
C ASN A 67 7.50 -16.98 -10.70
N TYR A 68 8.04 -16.17 -9.78
CA TYR A 68 9.34 -15.50 -9.92
C TYR A 68 10.52 -16.23 -9.25
N LEU A 69 10.28 -17.29 -8.45
CA LEU A 69 11.32 -17.92 -7.62
C LEU A 69 11.53 -19.42 -7.86
N ASP A 70 10.96 -20.01 -8.92
CA ASP A 70 11.02 -21.46 -9.20
C ASP A 70 10.64 -22.31 -7.96
N ALA A 71 9.75 -21.81 -7.12
CA ALA A 71 9.43 -22.45 -5.86
C ALA A 71 8.72 -23.80 -6.12
N LYS A 72 9.37 -24.90 -5.72
CA LYS A 72 8.85 -26.26 -5.92
C LYS A 72 8.01 -26.71 -4.73
N LEU A 73 7.09 -27.65 -5.00
CA LEU A 73 6.48 -28.45 -3.95
C LEU A 73 7.51 -29.47 -3.45
N THR A 74 7.67 -29.59 -2.13
CA THR A 74 8.65 -30.51 -1.52
C THR A 74 7.97 -31.73 -0.91
N GLU A 75 8.72 -32.83 -0.78
CA GLU A 75 8.24 -34.06 -0.11
C GLU A 75 7.82 -33.81 1.34
N GLN A 76 8.58 -32.98 2.07
CA GLN A 76 8.27 -32.62 3.45
C GLN A 76 6.95 -31.85 3.56
N GLU A 77 6.72 -30.87 2.67
CA GLU A 77 5.43 -30.15 2.62
C GLU A 77 4.28 -31.13 2.37
N ILE A 78 4.44 -32.07 1.44
CA ILE A 78 3.42 -33.09 1.14
C ILE A 78 3.12 -33.94 2.38
N ASP A 79 4.15 -34.46 3.04
CA ASP A 79 3.99 -35.28 4.25
C ASP A 79 3.28 -34.52 5.37
N ASP A 80 3.63 -33.25 5.58
CA ASP A 80 3.04 -32.44 6.64
C ASP A 80 1.56 -32.12 6.35
N GLU A 81 1.17 -31.86 5.11
CA GLU A 81 -0.24 -31.65 4.76
C GLU A 81 -1.05 -32.94 4.82
N ILE A 82 -0.49 -34.09 4.39
CA ILE A 82 -1.17 -35.40 4.54
C ILE A 82 -1.45 -35.68 6.02
N LYS A 83 -0.46 -35.47 6.90
CA LYS A 83 -0.63 -35.69 8.36
C LYS A 83 -1.75 -34.83 8.93
N LYS A 84 -1.88 -33.58 8.49
CA LYS A 84 -2.96 -32.69 8.93
C LYS A 84 -4.31 -33.16 8.38
N ALA A 85 -4.37 -33.55 7.10
CA ALA A 85 -5.60 -33.98 6.44
C ALA A 85 -6.20 -35.26 7.03
N LEU A 86 -5.41 -36.10 7.70
CA LEU A 86 -5.91 -37.25 8.47
C LEU A 86 -6.85 -36.85 9.62
N PHE A 87 -6.74 -35.62 10.12
CA PHE A 87 -7.61 -35.07 11.17
C PHE A 87 -8.79 -34.26 10.60
N PHE A 88 -9.02 -34.30 9.29
CA PHE A 88 -10.20 -33.67 8.70
C PHE A 88 -11.46 -34.48 9.05
N GLU A 89 -12.47 -33.79 9.60
CA GLU A 89 -13.74 -34.40 9.99
C GLU A 89 -14.93 -33.78 9.25
N PRO A 90 -15.83 -34.61 8.67
CA PRO A 90 -15.77 -36.07 8.54
C PRO A 90 -14.64 -36.53 7.61
N LYS A 91 -14.16 -37.78 7.76
CA LYS A 91 -13.03 -38.32 6.99
C LYS A 91 -13.18 -38.08 5.48
N LEU A 92 -12.07 -37.71 4.84
CA LEU A 92 -11.99 -37.56 3.40
C LEU A 92 -12.01 -38.93 2.71
N LYS A 93 -12.58 -38.97 1.50
CA LYS A 93 -12.42 -40.07 0.55
C LYS A 93 -11.24 -39.82 -0.39
N VAL A 94 -11.06 -38.56 -0.82
CA VAL A 94 -9.97 -38.14 -1.72
C VAL A 94 -9.37 -36.83 -1.21
N PHE A 95 -8.05 -36.73 -1.24
CA PHE A 95 -7.27 -35.55 -0.91
C PHE A 95 -6.40 -35.13 -2.09
N ILE A 96 -6.56 -33.89 -2.53
CA ILE A 96 -6.00 -33.41 -3.79
C ILE A 96 -5.01 -32.28 -3.49
N PHE A 97 -3.79 -32.41 -3.98
CA PHE A 97 -2.84 -31.32 -4.05
C PHE A 97 -3.04 -30.55 -5.35
N THR A 98 -3.17 -29.23 -5.27
CA THR A 98 -3.11 -28.33 -6.43
C THR A 98 -1.94 -27.36 -6.27
N THR A 99 -1.18 -27.14 -7.33
CA THR A 99 -0.03 -26.23 -7.30
C THR A 99 0.10 -25.40 -8.56
N THR A 100 0.56 -24.14 -8.42
CA THR A 100 0.97 -23.30 -9.57
C THR A 100 2.37 -23.67 -10.08
N ALA A 101 3.10 -24.55 -9.39
CA ALA A 101 4.39 -25.05 -9.85
C ALA A 101 4.24 -25.95 -11.10
N PRO A 102 5.26 -25.98 -11.98
CA PRO A 102 5.30 -26.91 -13.09
C PRO A 102 5.37 -28.37 -12.61
N LYS A 103 5.00 -29.30 -13.49
CA LYS A 103 5.17 -30.74 -13.26
C LYS A 103 6.60 -31.10 -12.83
N ASP A 104 6.71 -31.96 -11.81
CA ASP A 104 7.98 -32.51 -11.34
C ASP A 104 7.86 -34.03 -11.18
N VAL A 105 8.65 -34.77 -11.97
CA VAL A 105 8.60 -36.24 -12.06
C VAL A 105 8.87 -36.89 -10.70
N ASN A 106 9.73 -36.29 -9.86
CA ASN A 106 10.05 -36.85 -8.54
C ASN A 106 8.86 -36.70 -7.60
N ILE A 107 8.21 -35.53 -7.62
CA ILE A 107 7.03 -35.26 -6.80
C ILE A 107 5.83 -36.09 -7.24
N GLU A 108 5.59 -36.25 -8.54
CA GLU A 108 4.54 -37.14 -9.03
C GLU A 108 4.77 -38.59 -8.62
N LYS A 109 6.03 -39.08 -8.70
CA LYS A 109 6.40 -40.41 -8.21
C LYS A 109 6.15 -40.53 -6.71
N TYR A 110 6.50 -39.52 -5.95
CA TYR A 110 6.30 -39.49 -4.50
C TYR A 110 4.82 -39.54 -4.12
N ILE A 111 3.96 -38.75 -4.78
CA ILE A 111 2.50 -38.78 -4.59
C ILE A 111 1.93 -40.17 -4.87
N ARG A 112 2.35 -40.84 -5.96
CA ARG A 112 1.90 -42.21 -6.26
C ARG A 112 2.27 -43.21 -5.16
N ILE A 113 3.44 -43.06 -4.53
CA ILE A 113 3.84 -43.90 -3.39
C ILE A 113 2.96 -43.60 -2.18
N LYS A 114 2.75 -42.32 -1.86
CA LYS A 114 1.93 -41.89 -0.71
C LYS A 114 0.47 -42.29 -0.85
N ASP A 115 -0.08 -42.22 -2.05
CA ASP A 115 -1.43 -42.70 -2.36
C ASP A 115 -1.57 -44.20 -2.04
N GLN A 116 -0.63 -45.03 -2.50
CA GLN A 116 -0.63 -46.46 -2.19
C GLN A 116 -0.51 -46.74 -0.68
N GLU A 117 0.33 -46.01 0.04
CA GLU A 117 0.46 -46.11 1.50
C GLU A 117 -0.84 -45.71 2.21
N SER A 118 -1.45 -44.60 1.79
CA SER A 118 -2.70 -44.08 2.37
C SER A 118 -3.86 -45.05 2.16
N CYS A 119 -4.03 -45.55 0.93
CA CYS A 119 -5.07 -46.52 0.59
C CYS A 119 -4.90 -47.84 1.34
N LYS A 120 -3.67 -48.37 1.48
CA LYS A 120 -3.40 -49.59 2.26
C LYS A 120 -3.77 -49.45 3.74
N ASN A 121 -3.67 -48.25 4.28
CA ASN A 121 -4.04 -47.94 5.66
C ASN A 121 -5.54 -47.62 5.83
N GLY A 122 -6.35 -47.69 4.76
CA GLY A 122 -7.78 -47.38 4.82
C GLY A 122 -8.08 -45.89 5.02
N ASN A 123 -7.16 -45.01 4.62
CA ASN A 123 -7.33 -43.57 4.61
C ASN A 123 -7.91 -43.09 3.26
N PHE A 124 -7.59 -41.88 2.83
CA PHE A 124 -8.05 -41.29 1.57
C PHE A 124 -7.10 -41.56 0.39
N GLU A 125 -7.64 -41.51 -0.83
CA GLU A 125 -6.86 -41.43 -2.08
C GLU A 125 -6.12 -40.09 -2.17
N ILE A 126 -4.92 -40.06 -2.75
CA ILE A 126 -4.10 -38.86 -2.90
C ILE A 126 -3.82 -38.56 -4.38
N VAL A 127 -4.19 -37.36 -4.82
CA VAL A 127 -4.04 -36.92 -6.22
C VAL A 127 -3.25 -35.60 -6.28
N LEU A 128 -2.50 -35.39 -7.36
CA LEU A 128 -1.79 -34.13 -7.63
C LEU A 128 -2.21 -33.55 -8.98
N TYR A 129 -2.50 -32.25 -8.99
CA TYR A 129 -2.64 -31.43 -10.20
C TYR A 129 -1.60 -30.30 -10.18
N SER A 130 -0.63 -30.39 -11.09
CA SER A 130 0.32 -29.30 -11.36
C SER A 130 -0.31 -28.23 -12.24
N TRP A 131 0.38 -27.11 -12.45
CA TRP A 131 -0.20 -26.00 -13.22
C TRP A 131 -0.63 -26.40 -14.62
N GLN A 132 0.15 -27.25 -15.31
CA GLN A 132 -0.21 -27.73 -16.63
C GLN A 132 -1.52 -28.53 -16.62
N ASP A 133 -1.72 -29.40 -15.61
CA ASP A 133 -2.97 -30.17 -15.50
C ASP A 133 -4.17 -29.26 -15.20
N LEU A 134 -3.98 -28.27 -14.33
CA LEU A 134 -5.02 -27.29 -14.00
C LEU A 134 -5.37 -26.44 -15.22
N ALA A 135 -4.38 -26.01 -16.00
CA ALA A 135 -4.60 -25.25 -17.22
C ALA A 135 -5.41 -26.03 -18.24
N ASP A 136 -5.09 -27.31 -18.45
CA ASP A 136 -5.86 -28.19 -19.33
C ASP A 136 -7.31 -28.35 -18.82
N LEU A 137 -7.49 -28.61 -17.52
CA LEU A 137 -8.81 -28.68 -16.91
C LEU A 137 -9.60 -27.37 -17.06
N ILE A 138 -8.96 -26.20 -16.92
CA ILE A 138 -9.62 -24.91 -17.11
C ILE A 138 -10.06 -24.74 -18.57
N ASP A 139 -9.23 -25.10 -19.55
CA ASP A 139 -9.57 -25.02 -20.99
C ASP A 139 -10.76 -25.94 -21.34
N GLU A 140 -10.87 -27.09 -20.67
CA GLU A 140 -11.95 -28.07 -20.87
C GLU A 140 -13.27 -27.70 -20.18
N ASN A 141 -13.23 -26.85 -19.15
CA ASN A 141 -14.39 -26.51 -18.31
C ASN A 141 -14.87 -25.08 -18.59
N LYS A 142 -15.89 -24.96 -19.45
CA LYS A 142 -16.34 -23.70 -20.05
C LYS A 142 -16.74 -22.62 -19.04
N ASP A 143 -17.42 -22.97 -17.95
CA ASP A 143 -17.87 -21.94 -16.98
C ASP A 143 -16.68 -21.36 -16.22
N THR A 144 -15.70 -22.19 -15.89
CA THR A 144 -14.45 -21.80 -15.25
C THR A 144 -13.57 -21.04 -16.22
N PHE A 145 -13.43 -21.50 -17.46
CA PHE A 145 -12.72 -20.76 -18.51
C PHE A 145 -13.28 -19.36 -18.68
N ASN A 146 -14.60 -19.23 -18.83
CA ASN A 146 -15.25 -17.93 -18.99
C ASN A 146 -15.07 -17.05 -17.76
N TRP A 147 -15.17 -17.62 -16.55
CA TRP A 147 -14.92 -16.88 -15.31
C TRP A 147 -13.46 -16.40 -15.21
N TYR A 148 -12.50 -17.27 -15.54
CA TYR A 148 -11.07 -16.97 -15.54
C TYR A 148 -10.75 -15.88 -16.56
N VAL A 149 -11.22 -16.05 -17.81
CA VAL A 149 -11.05 -15.06 -18.87
C VAL A 149 -11.72 -13.76 -18.52
N ASN A 150 -12.94 -13.74 -17.97
CA ASN A 150 -13.61 -12.50 -17.60
C ASN A 150 -12.89 -11.78 -16.46
N ASN A 151 -12.43 -12.48 -15.42
CA ASN A 151 -11.72 -11.85 -14.31
C ASN A 151 -10.35 -11.31 -14.73
N ILE A 152 -9.62 -12.04 -15.58
CA ILE A 152 -8.34 -11.57 -16.10
C ILE A 152 -8.55 -10.50 -17.15
N GLN A 153 -9.52 -10.64 -18.04
CA GLN A 153 -9.86 -9.58 -18.99
C GLN A 153 -10.28 -8.33 -18.25
N PHE A 154 -11.03 -8.41 -17.15
CA PHE A 154 -11.37 -7.22 -16.38
C PHE A 154 -10.12 -6.57 -15.75
N LYS A 155 -9.22 -7.37 -15.16
CA LYS A 155 -7.92 -6.87 -14.64
C LYS A 155 -6.97 -6.36 -15.75
N GLU A 156 -6.98 -6.92 -16.95
CA GLU A 156 -6.19 -6.47 -18.11
C GLU A 156 -6.88 -5.30 -18.87
N GLN A 157 -8.19 -5.15 -18.71
CA GLN A 157 -8.99 -4.05 -19.24
C GLN A 157 -8.78 -2.79 -18.42
N PHE A 158 -8.78 -2.91 -17.10
CA PHE A 158 -8.62 -1.81 -16.18
C PHE A 158 -7.33 -1.96 -15.38
N ASP A 159 -6.37 -1.07 -15.59
CA ASP A 159 -5.12 -1.04 -14.83
C ASP A 159 -4.58 0.40 -14.74
N ILE A 160 -3.88 0.69 -13.64
CA ILE A 160 -3.34 2.01 -13.33
C ILE A 160 -1.96 1.88 -12.66
N GLU A 161 -1.00 2.64 -13.15
CA GLU A 161 0.30 2.81 -12.53
C GLU A 161 0.33 4.14 -11.76
N ILE A 162 0.66 4.09 -10.46
CA ILE A 162 0.80 5.26 -9.60
C ILE A 162 2.28 5.50 -9.32
N LYS A 163 2.76 6.72 -9.57
CA LYS A 163 4.10 7.18 -9.18
C LYS A 163 3.99 8.42 -8.32
N ILE A 164 4.77 8.43 -7.24
CA ILE A 164 4.94 9.60 -6.39
C ILE A 164 6.42 9.98 -6.44
N THR A 165 6.71 11.21 -6.87
CA THR A 165 8.06 11.74 -6.91
C THR A 165 8.19 12.98 -6.04
N THR A 166 9.40 13.22 -5.55
CA THR A 166 9.74 14.41 -4.74
C THR A 166 10.50 15.42 -5.62
N GLN A 167 10.60 16.68 -5.18
CA GLN A 167 11.24 17.78 -5.95
C GLN A 167 12.63 17.46 -6.53
N LYS A 168 13.39 16.53 -5.93
CA LYS A 168 14.73 16.14 -6.41
C LYS A 168 14.78 14.86 -7.23
N GLY A 169 13.63 14.19 -7.47
CA GLY A 169 13.58 12.90 -8.15
C GLY A 169 14.18 11.73 -7.35
N GLU A 170 14.62 11.98 -6.12
CA GLU A 170 15.33 11.02 -5.25
C GLU A 170 14.38 10.11 -4.44
N ASN A 171 13.06 10.23 -4.62
CA ASN A 171 12.03 9.51 -3.86
C ASN A 171 12.24 9.58 -2.34
N ILE A 172 12.83 10.67 -1.84
CA ILE A 172 13.06 10.97 -0.42
C ILE A 172 12.56 12.37 -0.09
N LEU A 173 11.95 12.53 1.08
CA LEU A 173 11.52 13.82 1.61
C LEU A 173 12.65 14.47 2.39
N THR A 174 12.92 15.75 2.12
CA THR A 174 14.00 16.51 2.78
C THR A 174 13.49 17.80 3.42
N PRO A 175 12.61 17.71 4.44
CA PRO A 175 12.08 18.90 5.10
C PRO A 175 13.21 19.66 5.81
N LYS A 176 13.17 21.01 5.76
CA LYS A 176 14.12 21.84 6.50
C LYS A 176 13.51 22.30 7.83
N PHE A 177 14.15 21.97 8.93
CA PHE A 177 13.74 22.35 10.29
C PHE A 177 14.80 23.23 10.97
N LEU A 178 14.39 23.95 12.01
CA LEU A 178 15.29 24.75 12.84
C LEU A 178 15.73 23.89 14.03
N LYS A 179 17.04 23.75 14.21
CA LYS A 179 17.65 23.07 15.36
C LYS A 179 18.30 24.12 16.25
N THR A 180 17.63 24.47 17.35
CA THR A 180 18.15 25.43 18.33
C THR A 180 18.92 24.69 19.41
N ILE A 181 20.19 25.06 19.59
CA ILE A 181 21.07 24.54 20.64
C ILE A 181 21.19 25.65 21.69
N THR A 182 20.64 25.40 22.88
CA THR A 182 20.66 26.34 24.01
C THR A 182 21.70 25.88 25.03
N ASP A 183 22.72 26.70 25.21
CA ASP A 183 23.79 26.51 26.19
C ASP A 183 23.43 27.27 27.48
N TYR A 184 23.04 26.56 28.53
CA TYR A 184 22.68 27.16 29.82
C TYR A 184 23.93 27.30 30.69
N LYS A 185 24.34 28.53 30.99
CA LYS A 185 25.55 28.85 31.77
C LYS A 185 25.21 29.55 33.07
N LEU A 186 26.04 29.39 34.09
CA LEU A 186 25.88 30.11 35.35
C LEU A 186 26.00 31.63 35.13
N SER A 187 25.09 32.41 35.71
CA SER A 187 25.13 33.86 35.63
C SER A 187 26.36 34.43 36.36
N PRO A 188 27.17 35.30 35.72
CA PRO A 188 28.35 35.88 36.35
C PRO A 188 28.02 36.97 37.40
N ASN A 189 26.76 37.42 37.52
CA ASN A 189 26.37 38.38 38.57
C ASN A 189 24.86 38.27 38.94
N PRO A 190 24.49 37.82 40.15
CA PRO A 190 23.09 37.59 40.52
C PRO A 190 22.25 38.87 40.69
N GLN A 191 22.87 40.06 40.82
CA GLN A 191 22.15 41.32 41.08
C GLN A 191 21.73 42.12 39.82
N LYS A 192 22.12 41.70 38.61
CA LYS A 192 21.80 42.39 37.34
C LYS A 192 20.75 41.66 36.49
N GLN A 193 19.79 41.00 37.12
CA GLN A 193 18.77 40.20 36.43
C GLN A 193 17.81 41.01 35.54
N ILE A 194 17.67 42.33 35.73
CA ILE A 194 16.66 43.14 35.01
C ILE A 194 17.20 43.75 33.70
N GLU A 195 18.51 43.96 33.55
CA GLU A 195 19.07 44.67 32.37
C GLU A 195 19.23 43.79 31.12
N TYR A 196 19.40 42.47 31.26
CA TYR A 196 19.66 41.60 30.10
C TYR A 196 18.41 41.07 29.40
N ILE A 197 17.21 41.33 29.95
CA ILE A 197 15.94 40.96 29.31
C ILE A 197 15.47 42.04 28.30
N VAL A 198 16.05 43.25 28.29
CA VAL A 198 15.53 44.42 27.55
C VAL A 198 16.32 44.80 26.28
N ARG A 199 17.09 43.87 25.69
CA ARG A 199 17.61 44.05 24.31
C ARG A 199 17.21 42.91 23.40
N MET A 200 15.92 42.60 23.35
CA MET A 200 15.33 42.19 22.08
C MET A 200 15.00 43.47 21.31
N PRO A 201 15.33 43.60 20.02
CA PRO A 201 14.77 44.66 19.21
C PRO A 201 13.26 44.50 19.27
N ASP A 202 12.53 45.59 19.53
CA ASP A 202 11.10 45.67 19.26
C ASP A 202 10.86 45.23 17.81
N MET A 203 10.45 43.98 17.60
CA MET A 203 9.76 43.61 16.38
C MET A 203 8.40 44.27 16.46
N LYS A 204 8.35 45.53 16.02
CA LYS A 204 7.11 46.21 15.64
C LYS A 204 6.41 45.33 14.60
N PHE A 205 5.47 44.50 15.03
CA PHE A 205 4.43 44.00 14.14
C PHE A 205 3.48 45.16 13.86
N SER A 206 3.88 46.05 12.96
CA SER A 206 2.91 46.90 12.27
C SER A 206 2.13 45.99 11.32
N GLY A 207 1.10 45.32 11.84
CA GLY A 207 0.07 44.69 11.04
C GLY A 207 -0.79 45.77 10.40
N GLY A 208 -0.23 46.47 9.41
CA GLY A 208 -1.07 47.12 8.40
C GLY A 208 -1.95 46.08 7.72
N LEU A 209 -3.02 46.53 7.08
CA LEU A 209 -4.04 45.73 6.39
C LEU A 209 -3.52 44.75 5.30
N PHE A 210 -2.20 44.63 5.12
CA PHE A 210 -1.50 43.71 4.23
C PHE A 210 -0.31 43.09 4.99
N GLY A 211 -0.48 41.89 5.56
CA GLY A 211 0.57 41.20 6.33
C GLY A 211 1.66 40.58 5.44
N SER A 212 2.91 40.63 5.89
CA SER A 212 4.04 39.93 5.26
C SER A 212 3.85 38.40 5.31
N SER A 213 3.99 37.69 4.20
CA SER A 213 3.88 36.23 4.17
C SER A 213 5.17 35.58 4.71
N LYS A 214 5.02 34.68 5.69
CA LYS A 214 6.11 33.84 6.20
C LYS A 214 6.13 32.52 5.42
N LYS A 215 7.29 32.14 4.88
CA LYS A 215 7.53 30.86 4.21
C LYS A 215 7.98 29.82 5.24
N ASN A 216 7.33 28.65 5.28
CA ASN A 216 7.76 27.51 6.10
C ASN A 216 8.55 26.54 5.22
N HIS A 217 9.81 26.29 5.56
CA HIS A 217 10.72 25.43 4.78
C HIS A 217 10.58 23.93 5.10
N GLY A 218 9.71 23.57 6.04
CA GLY A 218 9.36 22.17 6.33
C GLY A 218 8.37 21.54 5.33
N TRP A 219 7.79 22.34 4.43
CA TRP A 219 6.93 21.84 3.36
C TRP A 219 7.74 21.03 2.34
N CYS A 220 7.29 19.81 2.09
CA CYS A 220 7.77 18.98 1.01
C CYS A 220 6.71 18.87 -0.08
N GLU A 221 7.12 19.10 -1.33
CA GLU A 221 6.27 18.88 -2.50
C GLU A 221 6.36 17.42 -2.98
N LEU A 222 5.19 16.88 -3.33
CA LEU A 222 4.98 15.57 -3.92
C LEU A 222 4.28 15.76 -5.26
N LEU A 223 4.86 15.22 -6.32
CA LEU A 223 4.23 15.10 -7.63
C LEU A 223 3.61 13.71 -7.73
N ILE A 224 2.29 13.68 -7.88
CA ILE A 224 1.50 12.47 -8.02
C ILE A 224 1.22 12.27 -9.50
N ILE A 225 1.56 11.10 -10.05
CA ILE A 225 1.33 10.75 -11.45
C ILE A 225 0.49 9.48 -11.48
N MET A 226 -0.68 9.58 -12.11
CA MET A 226 -1.60 8.47 -12.35
C MET A 226 -1.61 8.18 -13.85
N LYS A 227 -1.21 6.98 -14.26
CA LYS A 227 -1.15 6.58 -15.67
C LYS A 227 -2.06 5.38 -15.90
N ASN A 228 -2.98 5.49 -16.85
CA ASN A 228 -3.82 4.37 -17.26
C ASN A 228 -2.98 3.40 -18.10
N THR A 229 -2.67 2.24 -17.52
CA THR A 229 -1.95 1.14 -18.16
C THR A 229 -2.87 0.06 -18.70
N GLY A 230 -4.17 0.14 -18.37
CA GLY A 230 -5.22 -0.73 -18.88
C GLY A 230 -5.56 -0.46 -20.36
N SER A 231 -6.44 -1.30 -20.89
CA SER A 231 -6.93 -1.21 -22.27
C SER A 231 -8.30 -0.52 -22.41
N ILE A 232 -8.93 -0.09 -21.32
CA ILE A 232 -10.20 0.66 -21.30
C ILE A 232 -10.00 2.09 -20.74
N VAL A 233 -10.83 3.03 -21.20
CA VAL A 233 -10.90 4.41 -20.72
C VAL A 233 -11.53 4.45 -19.32
N LEU A 234 -10.93 5.18 -18.37
CA LEU A 234 -11.53 5.41 -17.06
C LEU A 234 -12.43 6.65 -17.09
N GLU A 235 -13.71 6.45 -16.81
CA GLU A 235 -14.75 7.49 -16.73
C GLU A 235 -15.22 7.68 -15.28
N ASP A 236 -15.78 8.87 -14.98
CA ASP A 236 -16.29 9.27 -13.67
C ASP A 236 -15.33 8.94 -12.51
N TRP A 237 -14.06 9.25 -12.72
CA TRP A 237 -13.00 8.82 -11.82
C TRP A 237 -12.55 9.92 -10.87
N LYS A 238 -12.02 9.51 -9.72
CA LYS A 238 -11.40 10.35 -8.69
C LYS A 238 -10.25 9.60 -8.05
N PHE A 239 -9.30 10.34 -7.49
CA PHE A 239 -8.15 9.78 -6.81
C PHE A 239 -8.04 10.36 -5.41
N ILE A 240 -7.77 9.52 -4.42
CA ILE A 240 -7.70 9.91 -3.01
C ILE A 240 -6.32 9.52 -2.51
N ILE A 241 -5.69 10.45 -1.80
CA ILE A 241 -4.47 10.23 -1.03
C ILE A 241 -4.83 10.36 0.45
N ASP A 242 -4.36 9.42 1.26
CA ASP A 242 -4.51 9.41 2.70
C ASP A 242 -3.13 9.25 3.35
N PHE A 243 -2.69 10.30 4.04
CA PHE A 243 -1.43 10.32 4.77
C PHE A 243 -1.56 9.73 6.19
N GLY A 244 -2.78 9.45 6.65
CA GLY A 244 -3.09 8.97 7.99
C GLY A 244 -2.38 9.82 9.06
N ASN A 245 -1.73 9.13 10.00
CA ASN A 245 -0.94 9.76 11.07
C ASN A 245 0.54 9.96 10.71
N SER A 246 0.92 9.87 9.44
CA SER A 246 2.33 9.95 9.02
C SER A 246 2.88 11.38 8.95
N VAL A 247 2.00 12.38 8.87
CA VAL A 247 2.38 13.79 8.63
C VAL A 247 1.69 14.76 9.58
N HIS A 248 2.36 15.88 9.87
CA HIS A 248 1.83 16.95 10.70
C HIS A 248 0.83 17.84 9.95
N ARG A 249 1.10 18.14 8.67
CA ARG A 249 0.27 19.04 7.83
C ARG A 249 0.22 18.54 6.40
N ILE A 250 -0.86 18.86 5.68
CA ILE A 250 -0.98 18.68 4.23
C ILE A 250 -1.45 19.98 3.55
N ASP A 251 -1.20 20.10 2.26
CA ASP A 251 -1.76 21.16 1.42
C ASP A 251 -1.88 20.67 -0.04
N ASP A 252 -2.84 21.23 -0.76
CA ASP A 252 -3.20 20.92 -2.14
C ASP A 252 -2.86 22.09 -3.10
N SER A 253 -2.23 23.15 -2.58
CA SER A 253 -1.94 24.41 -3.27
C SER A 253 -3.17 25.12 -3.83
N SER A 254 -4.37 24.75 -3.36
CA SER A 254 -5.60 25.44 -3.76
C SER A 254 -5.65 26.83 -3.10
N PRO A 255 -6.14 27.88 -3.80
CA PRO A 255 -6.32 29.20 -3.20
C PRO A 255 -7.24 29.10 -1.98
N LYS A 256 -6.82 29.63 -0.82
CA LYS A 256 -7.60 29.65 0.43
C LYS A 256 -7.81 31.07 0.95
N GLY A 257 -8.89 31.29 1.70
CA GLY A 257 -9.16 32.56 2.37
C GLY A 257 -9.27 33.77 1.42
N ILE A 258 -8.54 34.86 1.68
CA ILE A 258 -8.61 36.07 0.84
C ILE A 258 -8.11 35.83 -0.59
N ASN A 259 -7.16 34.91 -0.78
CA ASN A 259 -6.71 34.50 -2.12
C ASN A 259 -7.83 33.80 -2.90
N LEU A 260 -8.70 33.05 -2.23
CA LEU A 260 -9.90 32.47 -2.87
C LEU A 260 -10.89 33.57 -3.30
N ILE A 261 -11.05 34.62 -2.49
CA ILE A 261 -11.94 35.76 -2.78
C ILE A 261 -11.42 36.56 -3.98
N LEU A 262 -10.12 36.80 -4.04
CA LEU A 262 -9.47 37.54 -5.12
C LEU A 262 -9.38 36.73 -6.42
N ASN A 263 -9.36 35.40 -6.31
CA ASN A 263 -9.23 34.49 -7.44
C ASN A 263 -10.44 33.56 -7.61
N LYS A 264 -11.66 34.07 -7.38
CA LYS A 264 -12.90 33.26 -7.49
C LYS A 264 -13.04 32.56 -8.84
N ASP A 265 -12.59 33.20 -9.91
CA ASP A 265 -12.63 32.61 -11.25
C ASP A 265 -11.68 31.42 -11.43
N LEU A 266 -10.68 31.25 -10.56
CA LEU A 266 -9.77 30.11 -10.60
C LEU A 266 -10.37 28.86 -9.95
N ILE A 267 -11.41 29.00 -9.13
CA ILE A 267 -12.08 27.89 -8.42
C ILE A 267 -12.65 26.87 -9.42
N LYS A 268 -13.14 27.35 -10.57
CA LYS A 268 -13.70 26.47 -11.60
C LYS A 268 -12.65 25.55 -12.25
N TYR A 269 -11.36 25.81 -12.02
CA TYR A 269 -10.25 24.98 -12.50
C TYR A 269 -9.64 24.12 -11.39
N THR A 270 -10.18 24.16 -10.17
CA THR A 270 -9.71 23.35 -9.05
C THR A 270 -9.96 21.87 -9.32
N THR A 271 -8.91 21.08 -9.23
CA THR A 271 -8.93 19.62 -9.37
C THR A 271 -8.55 18.91 -8.07
N THR A 272 -8.11 19.63 -7.05
CA THR A 272 -7.61 19.09 -5.78
C THR A 272 -8.29 19.73 -4.57
N TRP A 273 -8.52 18.94 -3.52
CA TRP A 273 -9.07 19.39 -2.24
C TRP A 273 -8.36 18.69 -1.07
N ALA A 274 -7.65 19.44 -0.25
CA ALA A 274 -7.04 18.96 0.99
C ALA A 274 -8.01 19.05 2.18
N TYR A 275 -8.22 17.92 2.86
CA TYR A 275 -8.96 17.78 4.11
C TYR A 275 -7.95 17.62 5.24
N GLU A 276 -7.51 18.75 5.80
CA GLU A 276 -6.40 18.83 6.77
C GLU A 276 -6.62 18.00 8.04
N ASP A 277 -7.85 17.92 8.55
CA ASP A 277 -8.17 17.17 9.76
C ASP A 277 -8.13 15.66 9.53
N GLU A 278 -8.53 15.21 8.34
CA GLU A 278 -8.46 13.80 7.92
C GLU A 278 -7.10 13.40 7.35
N LYS A 279 -6.22 14.39 7.09
CA LYS A 279 -4.95 14.20 6.37
C LYS A 279 -5.14 13.52 5.01
N LYS A 280 -6.21 13.90 4.30
CA LYS A 280 -6.55 13.39 2.96
C LYS A 280 -6.52 14.45 1.89
N ILE A 281 -6.19 14.06 0.67
CA ILE A 281 -6.29 14.90 -0.52
C ILE A 281 -7.11 14.17 -1.58
N LEU A 282 -8.16 14.83 -2.04
CA LEU A 282 -9.00 14.36 -3.15
C LEU A 282 -8.58 15.05 -4.44
N TYR A 283 -8.33 14.28 -5.49
CA TYR A 283 -8.24 14.76 -6.85
C TYR A 283 -9.50 14.35 -7.64
N LYS A 284 -10.06 15.30 -8.40
CA LYS A 284 -11.06 15.04 -9.44
C LYS A 284 -10.66 15.73 -10.73
N PRO A 285 -10.73 15.04 -11.88
CA PRO A 285 -10.44 15.63 -13.18
C PRO A 285 -11.42 16.77 -13.49
N LEU A 286 -10.90 17.83 -14.10
CA LEU A 286 -11.70 18.96 -14.54
C LEU A 286 -12.76 18.49 -15.55
N ASN A 287 -14.01 18.96 -15.41
CA ASN A 287 -15.14 18.59 -16.27
C ASN A 287 -15.35 17.07 -16.42
N ASN A 288 -14.97 16.28 -15.40
CA ASN A 288 -14.99 14.81 -15.44
C ASN A 288 -14.23 14.23 -16.65
N SER A 289 -13.13 14.88 -17.08
CA SER A 289 -12.37 14.42 -18.23
C SER A 289 -11.88 12.97 -18.01
N PRO A 290 -12.12 12.07 -18.98
CA PRO A 290 -11.73 10.68 -18.83
C PRO A 290 -10.21 10.52 -18.83
N LEU A 291 -9.71 9.45 -18.20
CA LEU A 291 -8.32 9.03 -18.32
C LEU A 291 -8.24 7.92 -19.38
N ILE A 292 -7.91 8.32 -20.61
CA ILE A 292 -7.81 7.39 -21.75
C ILE A 292 -6.56 6.50 -21.62
N GLN A 293 -6.53 5.42 -22.39
CA GLN A 293 -5.45 4.43 -22.34
C GLN A 293 -4.09 5.08 -22.63
N LYS A 294 -3.06 4.67 -21.87
CA LYS A 294 -1.67 5.16 -21.96
C LYS A 294 -1.47 6.64 -21.61
N ASP A 295 -2.54 7.40 -21.37
CA ASP A 295 -2.46 8.78 -20.90
C ASP A 295 -2.17 8.83 -19.40
N SER A 296 -1.73 10.01 -18.96
CA SER A 296 -1.47 10.28 -17.55
C SER A 296 -2.08 11.60 -17.10
N LYS A 297 -2.44 11.65 -15.82
CA LYS A 297 -2.72 12.89 -15.10
C LYS A 297 -1.78 13.02 -13.94
N SER A 298 -1.51 14.26 -13.59
CA SER A 298 -0.71 14.56 -12.42
C SER A 298 -1.23 15.77 -11.67
N PHE A 299 -0.89 15.83 -10.39
CA PHE A 299 -1.09 16.99 -9.55
C PHE A 299 0.00 17.05 -8.49
N ASN A 300 0.26 18.25 -7.99
CA ASN A 300 1.17 18.46 -6.87
C ASN A 300 0.36 18.54 -5.58
N CYS A 301 0.92 17.97 -4.53
CA CYS A 301 0.48 18.21 -3.16
C CYS A 301 1.68 18.39 -2.24
N PHE A 302 1.42 18.83 -1.02
CA PHE A 302 2.44 19.21 -0.07
C PHE A 302 2.15 18.54 1.26
N CYS A 303 3.22 18.18 1.97
CA CYS A 303 3.11 17.71 3.34
C CYS A 303 4.25 18.24 4.21
N ILE A 304 4.02 18.26 5.52
CA ILE A 304 5.08 18.46 6.53
C ILE A 304 5.15 17.17 7.35
N PRO A 305 6.21 16.35 7.22
CA PRO A 305 6.44 15.21 8.10
C PRO A 305 6.61 15.64 9.57
N TYR A 306 6.44 14.72 10.51
CA TYR A 306 6.84 14.99 11.89
C TYR A 306 8.36 15.13 11.98
N PHE A 307 8.84 15.88 12.98
CA PHE A 307 10.26 16.15 13.16
C PHE A 307 11.11 14.89 13.34
N GLU A 308 10.52 13.84 13.91
CA GLU A 308 11.18 12.57 14.24
C GLU A 308 10.89 11.47 13.19
N SER A 309 10.12 11.76 12.15
CA SER A 309 9.77 10.79 11.11
C SER A 309 11.01 10.36 10.31
N SER A 310 11.24 9.06 10.20
CA SER A 310 12.21 8.45 9.28
C SER A 310 11.59 8.08 7.94
N SER A 311 10.26 7.97 7.87
CA SER A 311 9.48 7.76 6.65
C SER A 311 8.06 8.29 6.83
N ILE A 312 7.33 8.40 5.72
CA ILE A 312 5.88 8.58 5.70
C ILE A 312 5.23 7.46 4.91
N THR A 313 4.05 7.04 5.34
CA THR A 313 3.20 6.11 4.59
C THR A 313 2.08 6.88 3.93
N ILE A 314 1.86 6.61 2.64
CA ILE A 314 0.81 7.21 1.82
C ILE A 314 -0.06 6.08 1.29
N ASN A 315 -1.30 6.01 1.77
CA ASN A 315 -2.32 5.17 1.18
C ASN A 315 -3.00 5.93 0.03
N TRP A 316 -3.36 5.22 -1.03
CA TRP A 316 -4.07 5.82 -2.15
C TRP A 316 -5.21 4.94 -2.63
N GLN A 317 -6.22 5.57 -3.22
CA GLN A 317 -7.35 4.89 -3.84
C GLN A 317 -7.76 5.61 -5.12
N LEU A 318 -7.94 4.87 -6.21
CA LEU A 318 -8.56 5.34 -7.44
C LEU A 318 -9.93 4.69 -7.57
N LEU A 319 -10.97 5.51 -7.65
CA LEU A 319 -12.34 5.09 -7.88
C LEU A 319 -12.79 5.61 -9.24
N ALA A 320 -13.34 4.75 -10.09
CA ALA A 320 -13.92 5.04 -11.39
C ALA A 320 -15.26 4.31 -11.54
N ARG A 321 -16.03 4.59 -12.60
CA ARG A 321 -17.37 4.02 -12.80
C ARG A 321 -17.42 2.49 -12.64
N ASP A 322 -16.47 1.80 -13.26
CA ASP A 322 -16.41 0.33 -13.31
C ASP A 322 -15.08 -0.22 -12.75
N PHE A 323 -14.33 0.59 -12.00
CA PHE A 323 -13.00 0.19 -11.51
C PHE A 323 -12.68 0.83 -10.16
N ASP A 324 -12.10 0.05 -9.25
CA ASP A 324 -11.56 0.51 -7.97
C ASP A 324 -10.21 -0.16 -7.75
N ARG A 325 -9.23 0.61 -7.29
CA ARG A 325 -7.93 0.09 -6.86
C ARG A 325 -7.36 0.95 -5.76
N GLU A 326 -6.75 0.28 -4.79
CA GLU A 326 -6.00 0.90 -3.71
C GLU A 326 -4.54 0.41 -3.70
N GLY A 327 -3.71 1.14 -2.96
CA GLY A 327 -2.35 0.73 -2.68
C GLY A 327 -1.68 1.62 -1.64
N GLU A 328 -0.45 1.25 -1.31
CA GLU A 328 0.36 1.91 -0.29
C GLU A 328 1.75 2.22 -0.86
N ILE A 329 2.28 3.40 -0.53
CA ILE A 329 3.63 3.83 -0.87
C ILE A 329 4.29 4.38 0.39
N VAL A 330 5.51 3.90 0.68
CA VAL A 330 6.34 4.40 1.78
C VAL A 330 7.46 5.25 1.22
N ILE A 331 7.59 6.48 1.72
CA ILE A 331 8.63 7.43 1.28
C ILE A 331 9.55 7.74 2.47
N PRO A 332 10.87 7.51 2.36
CA PRO A 332 11.82 7.88 3.40
C PRO A 332 11.87 9.39 3.62
N VAL A 333 12.23 9.80 4.84
CA VAL A 333 12.38 11.20 5.27
C VAL A 333 13.81 11.40 5.80
N SER A 334 14.49 12.41 5.29
CA SER A 334 15.83 12.84 5.71
C SER A 334 15.84 14.34 5.97
N PRO A 335 15.56 14.78 7.22
CA PRO A 335 15.47 16.19 7.55
C PRO A 335 16.82 16.93 7.44
N LEU A 336 16.77 18.17 6.97
CA LEU A 336 17.89 19.10 6.99
C LEU A 336 17.69 20.13 8.10
N TYR A 337 18.78 20.53 8.77
CA TYR A 337 18.70 21.42 9.93
C TYR A 337 19.42 22.75 9.70
N LYS A 338 18.70 23.87 9.84
CA LYS A 338 19.33 25.16 10.11
C LYS A 338 19.68 25.22 11.60
N ILE A 339 20.94 25.44 11.94
CA ILE A 339 21.40 25.45 13.32
C ILE A 339 21.42 26.88 13.86
N GLU A 340 20.81 27.09 15.03
CA GLU A 340 20.89 28.34 15.79
C GLU A 340 21.46 28.04 17.19
N LYS A 341 22.42 28.86 17.64
CA LYS A 341 23.04 28.72 18.96
C LYS A 341 22.72 29.93 19.81
N GLN A 342 22.26 29.69 21.03
CA GLN A 342 21.99 30.74 22.00
C GLN A 342 22.50 30.35 23.39
N THR A 343 22.81 31.35 24.20
CA THR A 343 23.24 31.16 25.59
C THR A 343 22.17 31.72 26.51
N LYS A 344 21.75 30.94 27.51
CA LYS A 344 20.86 31.41 28.58
C LYS A 344 21.60 31.34 29.91
N PHE A 345 21.51 32.41 30.70
CA PHE A 345 22.11 32.41 32.02
C PHE A 345 21.13 31.86 33.05
N VAL A 346 21.63 31.03 33.97
CA VAL A 346 20.87 30.43 35.07
C VAL A 346 21.52 30.80 36.40
N ASP A 347 20.70 30.88 37.45
CA ASP A 347 21.16 31.29 38.79
C ASP A 347 21.65 30.12 39.65
N ASP A 348 21.62 28.89 39.12
CA ASP A 348 21.90 27.65 39.84
C ASP A 348 22.73 26.70 38.96
N GLU A 349 23.83 26.18 39.51
CA GLU A 349 24.74 25.26 38.82
C GLU A 349 24.06 23.97 38.37
N SER A 350 23.04 23.50 39.11
CA SER A 350 22.27 22.29 38.74
C SER A 350 21.48 22.45 37.44
N LYS A 351 21.29 23.68 36.95
CA LYS A 351 20.57 23.98 35.71
C LYS A 351 21.49 24.14 34.50
N ILE A 352 22.81 24.04 34.67
CA ILE A 352 23.77 24.05 33.56
C ILE A 352 23.54 22.79 32.70
N ARG A 353 23.25 23.02 31.42
CA ARG A 353 23.00 21.94 30.45
C ARG A 353 23.08 22.47 29.03
N VAL A 354 23.22 21.55 28.08
CA VAL A 354 22.98 21.82 26.67
C VAL A 354 21.65 21.18 26.28
N GLU A 355 20.73 21.98 25.77
CA GLU A 355 19.42 21.52 25.34
C GLU A 355 19.25 21.72 23.84
N THR A 356 18.74 20.70 23.15
CA THR A 356 18.45 20.76 21.72
C THR A 356 16.95 20.73 21.50
N ASN A 357 16.42 21.67 20.72
CA ASN A 357 15.02 21.70 20.33
C ASN A 357 14.89 21.78 18.81
N ILE A 358 13.97 20.99 18.24
CA ILE A 358 13.63 21.04 16.81
C ILE A 358 12.29 21.74 16.66
N SER A 359 12.24 22.74 15.78
CA SER A 359 11.04 23.53 15.51
C SER A 359 10.91 23.89 14.03
N LYS A 360 9.81 24.58 13.69
CA LYS A 360 9.52 25.01 12.32
C LYS A 360 10.53 26.08 11.89
N TYR A 361 11.17 25.90 10.73
CA TYR A 361 12.03 26.92 10.14
C TYR A 361 11.21 27.82 9.19
N THR A 362 11.07 29.11 9.55
CA THR A 362 10.31 30.08 8.76
C THR A 362 11.11 31.33 8.43
N THR A 363 11.05 31.81 7.18
CA THR A 363 11.64 33.09 6.74
C THR A 363 10.59 34.03 6.16
N LEU A 364 10.93 35.31 6.00
CA LEU A 364 10.07 36.27 5.29
C LEU A 364 10.20 36.03 3.77
N SER A 365 9.10 36.16 3.03
CA SER A 365 9.04 35.88 1.59
C SER A 365 9.93 36.75 0.69
N ASN A 366 10.55 37.81 1.21
CA ASN A 366 11.34 38.79 0.45
C ASN A 366 12.87 38.64 0.62
N GLU A 367 13.34 37.65 1.37
CA GLU A 367 14.77 37.32 1.44
C GLU A 367 15.08 36.27 0.37
N SER A 368 15.71 36.68 -0.73
CA SER A 368 16.29 35.76 -1.69
C SER A 368 17.37 34.94 -1.01
N ASP A 369 17.32 33.61 -1.20
CA ASP A 369 18.39 32.67 -0.87
C ASP A 369 19.59 32.87 -1.83
N ASP A 370 20.07 34.11 -1.99
CA ASP A 370 21.33 34.42 -2.65
C ASP A 370 22.39 34.50 -1.55
N ASN A 371 22.94 33.33 -1.19
CA ASN A 371 24.31 33.12 -0.73
C ASN A 371 24.48 31.63 -0.35
N GLU A 372 24.65 30.78 -1.37
CA GLU A 372 25.43 29.55 -1.26
C GLU A 372 26.53 29.55 -2.32
#